data_AF-A0A2Z3GLT9-F1
#
_entry.id   AF-A0A2Z3GLT9-F1
#
_cell.length_a   1.000
_cell.length_b   1.000
_cell.length_c   1.000
_cell.angle_alpha   90.00
_cell.angle_beta   90.00
_cell.angle_gamma   90.00
#
_symmetry.space_group_name_H-M   'P 1'
#
loop_
_entity.id
_entity.type
_entity.pdbx_description
1 polymer ?
#
loop_
_entity_poly.entity_id
_entity_poly.type
_entity_poly.pdbx_seq_one_letter_code
_entity_poly.pdbx_strand_id
1 'polypeptide(L)' 'MTLSWDTAAWEDFQYWLDTDKATARKIRALLKECMRILTTGTGKTELLKHDFAGF' A
#
# COMPACT_ATOMS: atom_id res chain seq x y z
N MET A 1 7.48 6.92 11.92
CA MET A 1 7.25 6.03 10.76
C MET A 1 7.24 6.90 9.52
N THR A 2 8.12 6.65 8.56
CA THR A 2 8.24 7.45 7.32
C THR A 2 7.66 6.65 6.18
N LEU A 3 6.74 7.23 5.40
CA LEU A 3 6.23 6.60 4.19
C LEU A 3 7.17 6.95 3.03
N SER A 4 7.82 5.93 2.48
CA SER A 4 8.72 6.04 1.33
C SER A 4 8.13 5.34 0.13
N TRP A 5 8.28 5.94 -1.04
CA TRP A 5 7.76 5.42 -2.29
C TRP A 5 8.91 5.12 -3.24
N ASP A 6 8.79 3.99 -3.96
CA ASP A 6 9.46 3.85 -5.24
C ASP A 6 8.83 4.82 -6.26
N THR A 7 9.61 5.30 -7.21
CA THR A 7 9.13 6.26 -8.22
C THR A 7 7.97 5.68 -9.04
N ALA A 8 8.03 4.42 -9.45
CA ALA A 8 6.95 3.77 -10.19
C ALA A 8 5.69 3.63 -9.33
N ALA A 9 5.86 3.27 -8.05
CA ALA A 9 4.73 3.16 -7.12
C ALA A 9 4.02 4.51 -6.89
N TRP A 10 4.78 5.62 -6.90
CA TRP A 10 4.20 6.96 -6.80
C TRP A 10 3.41 7.31 -8.08
N GLU A 11 3.96 7.02 -9.26
CA GLU A 11 3.28 7.25 -10.54
C GLU A 11 1.98 6.44 -10.65
N ASP A 12 2.00 5.17 -10.26
CA ASP A 12 0.79 4.33 -10.19
C ASP A 12 -0.26 4.94 -9.27
N PHE A 13 0.15 5.42 -8.09
CA PHE A 13 -0.77 6.08 -7.17
C PHE A 13 -1.36 7.36 -7.77
N GLN A 14 -0.58 8.15 -8.51
CA GLN A 14 -1.08 9.33 -9.23
C GLN A 14 -2.08 8.95 -10.32
N TYR A 15 -1.81 7.91 -11.11
CA TYR A 15 -2.74 7.40 -12.12
C TYR A 15 -4.10 7.03 -11.51
N TRP A 16 -4.10 6.38 -10.34
CA TRP A 16 -5.34 6.03 -9.63
C TRP A 16 -6.08 7.25 -9.08
N LEU A 17 -5.40 8.32 -8.69
CA LEU A 17 -6.05 9.57 -8.24
C LEU A 17 -6.88 10.21 -9.37
N ASP A 18 -6.38 10.13 -10.60
CA ASP A 18 -7.00 10.74 -11.77
C ASP A 18 -8.05 9.83 -12.42
N THR A 19 -7.81 8.52 -12.42
CA THR A 19 -8.65 7.55 -13.16
C THR A 19 -9.74 6.92 -12.29
N ASP A 20 -9.42 6.51 -11.06
CA ASP A 20 -10.40 5.87 -10.15
C ASP A 20 -10.14 6.22 -8.67
N LYS A 21 -10.87 7.25 -8.23
CA LYS A 21 -10.83 7.73 -6.85
C LYS A 21 -11.27 6.67 -5.83
N ALA A 22 -12.04 5.66 -6.19
CA ALA A 22 -12.40 4.59 -5.26
C ALA A 22 -11.19 3.71 -4.93
N THR A 23 -10.42 3.34 -5.94
CA THR A 23 -9.15 2.62 -5.77
C THR A 23 -8.13 3.45 -5.00
N ALA A 24 -7.95 4.73 -5.33
CA ALA A 24 -7.05 5.61 -4.58
C ALA A 24 -7.43 5.76 -3.09
N ARG A 25 -8.74 5.80 -2.78
CA ARG A 25 -9.23 5.81 -1.38
C ARG A 25 -8.91 4.50 -0.66
N LYS A 26 -9.04 3.35 -1.32
CA LYS A 26 -8.66 2.04 -0.74
C LYS A 26 -7.16 1.98 -0.45
N ILE A 27 -6.31 2.39 -1.40
CA ILE A 27 -4.85 2.45 -1.20
C ILE A 27 -4.50 3.34 0.00
N ARG A 28 -5.09 4.54 0.09
CA ARG A 28 -4.91 5.43 1.25
C ARG A 28 -5.34 4.81 2.58
N ALA A 29 -6.42 4.04 2.60
CA ALA A 29 -6.88 3.35 3.80
C ALA A 29 -5.87 2.27 4.23
N LEU A 30 -5.41 1.44 3.28
CA LEU A 30 -4.41 0.41 3.52
C LEU A 30 -3.09 0.99 4.03
N LEU A 31 -2.58 2.06 3.40
CA LEU A 31 -1.37 2.74 3.88
C LEU A 31 -1.50 3.25 5.31
N LYS A 32 -2.65 3.84 5.66
CA LYS A 32 -2.92 4.28 7.04
C LYS A 32 -2.98 3.12 8.02
N GLU A 33 -3.51 1.98 7.59
CA GLU A 33 -3.58 0.76 8.39
C GLU A 33 -2.19 0.17 8.64
N CYS A 34 -1.37 0.01 7.59
CA CYS A 34 0.03 -0.44 7.69
C CYS A 34 0.87 0.45 8.60
N MET A 35 0.62 1.76 8.58
CA MET A 35 1.34 2.72 9.44
C MET A 35 0.89 2.68 10.91
N ARG A 36 -0.30 2.13 11.21
CA ARG A 36 -0.82 1.97 12.58
C ARG A 36 -0.56 0.58 13.16
N ILE A 37 -0.69 -0.48 12.36
CA ILE A 37 -0.57 -1.88 12.80
C ILE A 37 0.10 -2.67 11.68
N LEU A 38 1.34 -3.14 11.93
CA LEU A 38 2.14 -3.87 10.93
C LEU A 38 1.70 -5.33 10.72
N THR A 39 0.99 -5.93 11.68
CA THR A 39 0.83 -7.39 11.75
C THR A 39 -0.62 -7.88 11.82
N THR A 40 -1.60 -6.98 11.93
CA THR A 40 -3.04 -7.33 12.00
C THR A 40 -3.89 -6.24 11.35
N GLY A 41 -4.41 -6.53 10.16
CA GLY A 41 -5.27 -5.63 9.38
C GLY A 41 -6.31 -6.37 8.54
N THR A 42 -7.31 -5.63 8.06
CA THR A 42 -8.48 -6.12 7.32
C THR A 42 -8.19 -6.55 5.87
N GLY A 43 -7.09 -6.07 5.28
CA GLY A 43 -6.49 -6.71 4.13
C GLY A 43 -5.77 -7.97 4.61
N LYS A 44 -6.03 -9.13 3.99
CA LYS A 44 -5.25 -10.36 4.24
C LYS A 44 -3.77 -10.07 4.00
N THR A 45 -3.05 -9.63 5.03
CA THR A 45 -1.62 -9.38 5.00
C THR A 45 -0.96 -10.75 4.94
N GLU A 46 -0.79 -11.24 3.73
CA GLU A 46 -0.04 -12.44 3.47
C GLU A 46 1.43 -12.06 3.32
N LEU A 47 2.29 -12.71 4.09
CA LEU A 47 3.73 -12.59 3.93
C LEU A 47 4.08 -13.02 2.51
N LEU A 48 4.69 -12.11 1.76
CA LEU A 48 5.25 -12.44 0.46
C LEU A 48 6.31 -13.54 0.64
N LYS A 49 6.35 -14.48 -0.29
CA LYS A 49 7.24 -15.65 -0.25
C LYS A 49 8.38 -15.49 -1.25
N HIS A 50 9.39 -16.35 -1.10
CA HIS A 50 10.56 -16.45 -2.00
C HIS A 50 11.36 -15.13 -2.05
N ASP A 51 11.64 -14.59 -3.23
CA ASP A 51 12.50 -13.41 -3.41
C ASP A 51 11.95 -12.13 -2.77
N PHE A 52 10.69 -12.15 -2.34
CA PHE A 52 10.01 -11.03 -1.69
C PHE A 52 9.78 -11.25 -0.18
N ALA A 53 10.40 -12.27 0.42
CA ALA A 53 10.30 -12.52 1.86
C ALA A 53 10.91 -11.35 2.66
N GLY A 54 10.09 -10.74 3.54
CA GLY A 54 10.51 -9.63 4.41
C GLY A 54 10.08 -8.23 3.93
N PHE A 55 9.32 -8.15 2.84
CA PHE A 55 8.66 -6.94 2.36
C PHE A 55 7.19 -6.89 2.78
#